data_AF-A0A7S2QS84-F1
#
_entry.id   AF-A0A7S2QS84-F1
#
_cell.length_a   1.000
_cell.length_b   1.000
_cell.length_c   1.000
_cell.angle_alpha   90.00
_cell.angle_beta   90.00
_cell.angle_gamma   90.00
#
_symmetry.space_group_name_H-M   'P 1'
#
loop_
_entity.id
_entity.type
_entity.pdbx_description
1 polymer ?
#
loop_
_entity_poly.entity_id
_entity_poly.type
_entity_poly.pdbx_seq_one_letter_code
_entity_poly.pdbx_strand_id
1 'polypeptide(L)'
;STLFLEPPDTNLVCNICHEILQAPRCCQQGHSYCLRCIHTWLRDNGTCPIGRCPLNMKTLTTQRSLEGIIGGLELRCPNSSFHHEDAADKDGKEHRPPKRSRTEDDDYLDDDNADAQLGNDSPRVEMNESPSEEKKHVTNSEAGEEESKSKKRRREATLSDEKSGPTCDWIGRVSGLKAHLAECPFEIINCPSINCERSGMRRFIQSHQKICPHRQEACQHCGEKVIVGKMATHVEW
;
A
#
# COMPACT_ATOMS: atom_id res chain seq x y z
N SER A 1 10.91 9.64 -6.55
CA SER A 1 9.70 9.77 -5.71
C SER A 1 10.06 10.32 -4.34
N THR A 2 9.33 11.32 -3.82
CA THR A 2 9.60 12.01 -2.53
C THR A 2 9.01 11.32 -1.29
N LEU A 3 8.39 10.14 -1.46
CA LEU A 3 7.70 9.44 -0.38
C LEU A 3 8.64 8.62 0.51
N PHE A 4 9.74 8.10 -0.04
CA PHE A 4 10.73 7.34 0.72
C PHE A 4 11.42 8.21 1.76
N LEU A 5 11.70 7.65 2.95
CA LEU A 5 12.44 8.35 4.00
C LEU A 5 13.90 8.58 3.59
N GLU A 6 14.47 7.61 2.88
CA GLU A 6 15.82 7.66 2.33
C GLU A 6 15.81 7.31 0.83
N PRO A 7 16.71 7.94 0.06
CA PRO A 7 17.22 7.49 -1.22
C PRO A 7 17.14 6.01 -1.57
N PRO A 8 16.19 5.44 -2.34
CA PRO A 8 16.34 4.04 -2.73
C PRO A 8 17.61 3.86 -3.58
N ASP A 9 18.38 2.82 -3.27
CA ASP A 9 19.60 2.49 -4.02
C ASP A 9 19.29 2.26 -5.52
N THR A 10 20.18 2.70 -6.41
CA THR A 10 20.00 2.62 -7.86
C THR A 10 19.84 1.18 -8.36
N ASN A 11 20.38 0.18 -7.66
CA ASN A 11 20.21 -1.24 -7.96
C ASN A 11 18.76 -1.73 -7.72
N LEU A 12 17.94 -0.97 -6.99
CA LEU A 12 16.52 -1.23 -6.75
C LEU A 12 15.61 -0.58 -7.80
N VAL A 13 16.18 0.16 -8.75
CA VAL A 13 15.48 0.90 -9.81
C VAL A 13 15.55 0.14 -11.14
N CYS A 14 14.45 0.12 -11.88
CA CYS A 14 14.37 -0.53 -13.18
C CYS A 14 15.06 0.28 -14.27
N ASN A 15 15.98 -0.34 -14.99
CA ASN A 15 16.70 0.24 -16.14
C ASN A 15 15.87 0.41 -17.42
N ILE A 16 14.53 0.40 -17.33
CA ILE A 16 13.60 0.66 -18.45
C ILE A 16 12.58 1.74 -18.06
N CYS A 17 11.85 1.57 -16.94
CA CYS A 17 10.86 2.55 -16.50
C CYS A 17 11.39 3.57 -15.48
N HIS A 18 12.61 3.38 -14.95
CA HIS A 18 13.26 4.22 -13.94
C HIS A 18 12.50 4.36 -12.61
N GLU A 19 11.55 3.46 -12.35
CA GLU A 19 10.85 3.30 -11.07
C GLU A 19 11.36 2.07 -10.29
N ILE A 20 10.96 1.94 -9.02
CA ILE A 20 11.34 0.80 -8.16
C ILE A 20 10.86 -0.52 -8.75
N LEU A 21 11.76 -1.51 -8.82
CA LEU A 21 11.55 -2.80 -9.48
C LEU A 21 10.29 -3.53 -8.98
N GLN A 22 9.35 -3.79 -9.88
CA GLN A 22 8.16 -4.62 -9.65
C GLN A 22 8.38 -6.03 -10.21
N ALA A 23 8.24 -7.05 -9.37
CA ALA A 23 8.65 -8.44 -9.66
C ALA A 23 10.04 -8.49 -10.34
N PRO A 24 11.13 -8.15 -9.61
CA PRO A 24 12.47 -8.02 -10.15
C PRO A 24 12.92 -9.23 -10.97
N ARG A 25 13.43 -8.96 -12.18
CA ARG A 25 14.07 -9.93 -13.07
C ARG A 25 15.44 -9.42 -13.46
N CYS A 26 16.44 -10.29 -13.51
CA CYS A 26 17.78 -9.93 -13.96
C CYS A 26 18.27 -10.83 -15.09
N CYS A 27 19.12 -10.26 -15.94
CA CYS A 27 19.90 -11.04 -16.90
C CYS A 27 21.14 -11.64 -16.22
N GLN A 28 21.81 -12.59 -16.88
CA GLN A 28 23.03 -13.24 -16.38
C GLN A 28 24.20 -12.26 -16.11
N GLN A 29 24.14 -11.04 -16.65
CA GLN A 29 25.12 -9.97 -16.44
C GLN A 29 24.74 -9.02 -15.28
N GLY A 30 23.69 -9.33 -14.50
CA GLY A 30 23.29 -8.56 -13.31
C GLY A 30 22.31 -7.40 -13.55
N HIS A 31 22.16 -6.91 -14.80
CA HIS A 31 21.20 -5.84 -15.10
C HIS A 31 19.77 -6.25 -14.74
N SER A 32 19.09 -5.39 -13.96
CA SER A 32 17.79 -5.68 -13.34
C SER A 32 16.65 -4.82 -13.89
N TYR A 33 15.47 -5.43 -13.98
CA TYR A 33 14.27 -4.90 -14.64
C TYR A 33 12.98 -5.35 -13.93
N CYS A 34 11.89 -4.60 -14.07
CA CYS A 34 10.55 -5.11 -13.73
C CYS A 34 10.16 -6.23 -14.71
N LEU A 35 9.42 -7.24 -14.24
CA LEU A 35 8.93 -8.33 -15.10
C LEU A 35 8.21 -7.82 -16.36
N ARG A 36 7.22 -6.93 -16.21
CA ARG A 36 6.49 -6.35 -17.34
C ARG A 36 7.41 -5.60 -18.30
N CYS A 37 8.33 -4.78 -17.80
CA CYS A 37 9.22 -3.97 -18.63
C CYS A 37 10.14 -4.83 -19.50
N ILE A 38 10.78 -5.87 -18.93
CA ILE A 38 11.66 -6.74 -19.71
C ILE A 38 10.87 -7.68 -20.62
N HIS A 39 9.68 -8.13 -20.22
CA HIS A 39 8.80 -8.93 -21.08
C HIS A 39 8.38 -8.15 -22.34
N THR A 40 7.93 -6.89 -22.19
CA THR A 40 7.58 -6.03 -23.32
C THR A 40 8.77 -5.81 -24.25
N TRP A 41 9.97 -5.54 -23.70
CA TRP A 41 11.19 -5.39 -24.51
C TRP A 41 11.53 -6.67 -25.30
N LEU A 42 11.40 -7.83 -24.65
CA LEU A 42 11.77 -9.13 -25.22
C LEU A 42 10.78 -9.66 -26.28
N ARG A 43 9.65 -8.98 -26.51
CA ARG A 43 8.74 -9.29 -27.62
C ARG A 43 9.39 -9.02 -28.97
N ASP A 44 10.10 -7.90 -29.08
CA ASP A 44 10.70 -7.42 -30.32
C ASP A 44 12.23 -7.57 -30.33
N ASN A 45 12.84 -7.99 -29.22
CA ASN A 45 14.29 -8.07 -29.03
C ASN A 45 14.71 -9.39 -28.36
N GLY A 46 15.78 -10.03 -28.85
CA GLY A 46 16.35 -11.24 -28.22
C GLY A 46 17.48 -10.97 -27.22
N THR A 47 17.57 -9.76 -26.63
CA THR A 47 18.76 -9.30 -25.91
C THR A 47 18.45 -8.40 -24.70
N CYS A 48 19.39 -8.33 -23.76
CA CYS A 48 19.39 -7.36 -22.66
C CYS A 48 19.46 -5.91 -23.18
N PRO A 49 18.58 -4.97 -22.74
CA PRO A 49 18.61 -3.57 -23.17
C PRO A 49 19.95 -2.84 -22.96
N ILE A 50 20.69 -3.19 -21.91
CA ILE A 50 21.94 -2.52 -21.53
C ILE A 50 23.14 -3.24 -22.15
N GLY A 51 23.38 -4.48 -21.74
CA GLY A 51 24.57 -5.24 -22.13
C GLY A 51 24.48 -5.96 -23.47
N ARG A 52 23.32 -5.95 -24.14
CA ARG A 52 23.02 -6.66 -25.41
C ARG A 52 23.31 -8.17 -25.41
N CYS A 53 23.55 -8.77 -24.25
CA CYS A 53 23.72 -10.22 -24.13
C CYS A 53 22.42 -10.95 -24.54
N PRO A 54 22.51 -12.14 -25.17
CA PRO A 54 21.34 -12.93 -25.52
C PRO A 54 20.44 -13.18 -24.31
N LEU A 55 19.14 -12.94 -24.47
CA LEU A 55 18.18 -12.96 -23.38
C LEU A 55 16.79 -13.33 -23.89
N ASN A 56 16.10 -14.19 -23.17
CA ASN A 56 14.70 -14.55 -23.40
C ASN A 56 14.01 -14.84 -22.05
N MET A 57 12.68 -14.99 -22.08
CA MET A 57 11.87 -15.19 -20.88
C MET A 57 12.25 -16.43 -20.03
N LYS A 58 12.77 -17.50 -20.64
CA LYS A 58 13.19 -18.73 -19.94
C LYS A 58 14.56 -18.57 -19.26
N THR A 59 15.38 -17.63 -19.74
CA THR A 59 16.73 -17.35 -19.21
C THR A 59 16.79 -16.21 -18.19
N LEU A 60 15.67 -15.53 -17.91
CA LEU A 60 15.58 -14.48 -16.91
C LEU A 60 15.54 -15.07 -15.49
N THR A 61 16.41 -14.59 -14.62
CA THR A 61 16.42 -14.99 -13.21
C THR A 61 15.45 -14.13 -12.40
N THR A 62 14.63 -14.76 -11.56
CA THR A 62 13.76 -14.08 -10.59
C THR A 62 14.56 -13.71 -9.34
N GLN A 63 14.66 -12.41 -9.05
CA GLN A 63 15.57 -11.92 -8.01
C GLN A 63 14.85 -11.70 -6.67
N ARG A 64 14.49 -12.81 -6.01
CA ARG A 64 13.71 -12.84 -4.75
C ARG A 64 14.34 -12.04 -3.60
N SER A 65 15.67 -11.92 -3.56
CA SER A 65 16.37 -11.09 -2.58
C SER A 65 16.02 -9.60 -2.73
N LEU A 66 15.88 -9.11 -3.97
CA LEU A 66 15.45 -7.74 -4.22
C LEU A 66 13.99 -7.52 -3.83
N GLU A 67 13.11 -8.52 -3.98
CA GLU A 67 11.72 -8.45 -3.50
C GLU A 67 11.67 -8.20 -1.98
N GLY A 68 12.50 -8.91 -1.21
CA GLY A 68 12.63 -8.73 0.23
C GLY A 68 13.23 -7.37 0.62
N ILE A 69 14.30 -6.93 -0.05
CA ILE A 69 14.95 -5.64 0.20
C ILE A 69 14.01 -4.47 -0.12
N ILE A 70 13.37 -4.49 -1.30
CA ILE A 70 12.39 -3.47 -1.73
C ILE A 70 11.20 -3.45 -0.78
N GLY A 71 10.68 -4.62 -0.40
CA GLY A 71 9.60 -4.75 0.58
C GLY A 71 9.97 -4.23 1.99
N GLY A 72 11.26 -4.07 2.28
CA GLY A 72 11.80 -3.52 3.52
C GLY A 72 12.02 -2.01 3.54
N LEU A 73 12.04 -1.34 2.38
CA LEU A 73 12.23 0.12 2.27
C LEU A 73 11.14 0.89 3.01
N GLU A 74 11.51 1.95 3.71
CA GLU A 74 10.57 2.76 4.49
C GLU A 74 10.13 4.04 3.76
N LEU A 75 8.84 4.34 3.84
CA LEU A 75 8.22 5.48 3.18
C LEU A 75 7.00 6.01 3.93
N ARG A 76 6.68 7.27 3.65
CA ARG A 76 5.44 7.94 4.05
C ARG A 76 4.30 7.51 3.16
N CYS A 77 3.08 7.54 3.69
CA CYS A 77 1.88 7.37 2.88
C CYS A 77 1.83 8.40 1.73
N PRO A 78 1.46 8.01 0.49
CA PRO A 78 1.19 8.95 -0.60
C PRO A 78 0.28 10.12 -0.20
N ASN A 79 -0.68 9.88 0.71
CA ASN A 79 -1.62 10.89 1.21
C ASN A 79 -1.06 11.76 2.36
N SER A 80 0.26 11.75 2.61
CA SER A 80 0.90 12.55 3.68
C SER A 80 1.11 14.03 3.34
N SER A 81 1.04 14.39 2.06
CA SER A 81 1.25 15.75 1.54
C SER A 81 0.04 16.33 0.82
N PHE A 82 -1.12 15.67 0.87
CA PHE A 82 -2.33 16.12 0.18
C PHE A 82 -3.32 16.76 1.15
N HIS A 83 -3.42 18.08 1.10
CA HIS A 83 -4.54 18.81 1.69
C HIS A 83 -5.72 18.74 0.70
N HIS A 84 -6.83 18.12 1.12
CA HIS A 84 -8.09 18.23 0.38
C HIS A 84 -8.97 19.26 1.09
N GLU A 85 -8.57 20.51 0.95
CA GLU A 85 -9.43 21.66 1.22
C GLU A 85 -10.53 21.68 0.13
N ASP A 86 -11.69 22.22 0.44
CA ASP A 86 -12.81 22.41 -0.50
C ASP A 86 -13.45 21.14 -1.14
N ALA A 87 -13.87 20.20 -0.29
CA ALA A 87 -15.02 19.31 -0.57
C ALA A 87 -16.27 19.70 0.25
N ALA A 88 -16.37 20.97 0.65
CA ALA A 88 -17.51 21.54 1.35
C ALA A 88 -18.65 21.87 0.37
N ASP A 89 -19.44 20.84 0.09
CA ASP A 89 -20.80 20.84 -0.50
C ASP A 89 -21.48 22.22 -0.59
N LYS A 90 -21.24 22.93 -1.69
CA LYS A 90 -22.12 23.95 -2.28
C LYS A 90 -22.09 23.79 -3.80
N ASP A 91 -23.28 23.61 -4.38
CA ASP A 91 -23.52 23.70 -5.83
C ASP A 91 -22.80 22.67 -6.73
N GLY A 92 -22.92 21.38 -6.36
CA GLY A 92 -23.15 20.27 -7.31
C GLY A 92 -22.43 20.29 -8.66
N LYS A 93 -21.11 20.55 -8.67
CA LYS A 93 -20.28 20.46 -9.88
C LYS A 93 -19.15 19.45 -9.69
N GLU A 94 -19.05 18.55 -10.65
CA GLU A 94 -18.17 17.39 -10.61
C GLU A 94 -16.69 17.80 -10.64
N HIS A 95 -15.95 17.47 -9.58
CA HIS A 95 -14.49 17.42 -9.65
C HIS A 95 -14.06 16.01 -9.98
N ARG A 96 -13.67 15.79 -11.25
CA ARG A 96 -13.02 14.56 -11.67
C ARG A 96 -11.74 14.37 -10.86
N PRO A 97 -11.54 13.24 -10.16
CA PRO A 97 -10.28 12.99 -9.46
C PRO A 97 -9.13 13.00 -10.47
N PRO A 98 -7.90 13.38 -10.04
CA PRO A 98 -6.73 13.21 -10.89
C PRO A 98 -6.67 11.75 -11.33
N LYS A 99 -6.61 11.52 -12.64
CA LYS A 99 -6.49 10.16 -13.19
C LYS A 99 -5.27 9.52 -12.54
N ARG A 100 -5.44 8.48 -11.72
CA ARG A 100 -4.33 7.58 -11.39
C ARG A 100 -3.75 7.11 -12.73
N SER A 101 -2.43 7.14 -12.84
CA SER A 101 -1.73 6.62 -14.01
C SER A 101 -2.24 5.21 -14.30
N ARG A 102 -2.66 4.97 -15.55
CA ARG A 102 -3.27 3.70 -15.95
C ARG A 102 -2.23 2.59 -15.81
N THR A 103 -2.31 1.84 -14.71
CA THR A 103 -1.70 0.51 -14.61
C THR A 103 -2.51 -0.42 -15.49
N GLU A 104 -1.95 -0.77 -16.66
CA GLU A 104 -2.54 -1.71 -17.62
C GLU A 104 -2.40 -3.16 -17.13
N ASP A 105 -2.84 -3.42 -15.89
CA ASP A 105 -2.61 -4.66 -15.13
C ASP A 105 -3.90 -5.45 -14.86
N ASP A 106 -5.07 -4.94 -15.26
CA ASP A 106 -6.38 -5.58 -14.98
C ASP A 106 -6.82 -6.63 -16.02
N ASP A 107 -6.06 -6.80 -17.12
CA ASP A 107 -6.43 -7.66 -18.27
C ASP A 107 -5.46 -8.85 -18.52
N TYR A 108 -4.70 -9.30 -17.52
CA TYR A 108 -3.87 -10.52 -17.67
C TYR A 108 -4.68 -11.77 -17.30
N LEU A 109 -5.44 -12.29 -18.27
CA LEU A 109 -5.93 -13.66 -18.23
C LEU A 109 -4.76 -14.60 -18.49
N ASP A 110 -4.40 -15.41 -17.49
CA ASP A 110 -3.41 -16.49 -17.63
C ASP A 110 -3.94 -17.59 -18.56
N ASP A 111 -3.47 -17.58 -19.81
CA ASP A 111 -3.77 -18.60 -20.83
C ASP A 111 -2.49 -19.37 -21.21
N ASP A 112 -1.92 -20.08 -20.24
CA ASP A 112 -0.77 -20.99 -20.41
C ASP A 112 -1.00 -22.30 -19.61
N ASN A 113 -2.09 -22.99 -19.94
CA ASN A 113 -2.33 -24.36 -19.48
C ASN A 113 -1.44 -25.35 -20.27
N ALA A 114 -0.23 -25.60 -19.77
CA ALA A 114 0.72 -26.55 -20.36
C ALA A 114 1.32 -27.50 -19.31
N ASP A 115 0.59 -28.59 -19.08
CA ASP A 115 1.06 -29.96 -18.79
C ASP A 115 2.34 -30.16 -17.93
N ALA A 116 2.14 -30.58 -16.68
CA ALA A 116 3.15 -31.31 -15.90
C ALA A 116 2.47 -32.20 -14.82
N GLN A 117 2.27 -33.48 -15.15
CA GLN A 117 2.13 -34.52 -14.13
C GLN A 117 3.51 -34.94 -13.57
N LEU A 118 3.52 -35.77 -12.52
CA LEU A 118 4.68 -36.24 -11.73
C LEU A 118 5.21 -35.19 -10.73
N GLY A 119 5.40 -35.48 -9.45
CA GLY A 119 5.09 -36.68 -8.66
C GLY A 119 5.45 -36.45 -7.19
N ASN A 120 4.68 -37.00 -6.24
CA ASN A 120 4.92 -36.80 -4.82
C ASN A 120 6.08 -37.67 -4.32
N ASP A 121 7.09 -37.06 -3.71
CA ASP A 121 7.91 -37.71 -2.68
C ASP A 121 8.39 -36.67 -1.65
N SER A 122 8.41 -37.04 -0.37
CA SER A 122 8.64 -36.10 0.74
C SER A 122 9.29 -36.80 1.94
N PRO A 123 10.58 -36.54 2.20
CA PRO A 123 11.24 -37.00 3.41
C PRO A 123 10.96 -36.09 4.60
N ARG A 124 10.09 -36.58 5.49
CA ARG A 124 9.99 -36.30 6.92
C ARG A 124 11.30 -35.81 7.56
N VAL A 125 11.28 -34.62 8.16
CA VAL A 125 12.26 -34.19 9.18
C VAL A 125 11.60 -34.16 10.56
N GLU A 126 12.26 -34.76 11.54
CA GLU A 126 11.74 -34.93 12.91
C GLU A 126 12.18 -33.77 13.83
N MET A 127 11.43 -33.54 14.90
CA MET A 127 11.64 -32.44 15.84
C MET A 127 12.00 -32.95 17.24
N ASN A 128 13.16 -32.54 17.74
CA ASN A 128 13.57 -32.49 19.16
C ASN A 128 14.78 -31.52 19.26
N GLU A 129 15.16 -30.91 20.38
CA GLU A 129 14.66 -30.88 21.76
C GLU A 129 15.12 -29.56 22.43
N SER A 130 14.44 -29.11 23.48
CA SER A 130 14.96 -28.19 24.52
C SER A 130 15.18 -29.03 25.81
N PRO A 131 15.71 -28.56 26.97
CA PRO A 131 16.08 -27.19 27.39
C PRO A 131 17.38 -27.08 28.24
N SER A 132 17.71 -25.87 28.74
CA SER A 132 18.24 -25.66 30.11
C SER A 132 18.31 -24.17 30.52
N GLU A 133 18.02 -23.88 31.80
CA GLU A 133 18.26 -22.57 32.42
C GLU A 133 19.71 -22.44 32.94
N GLU A 134 20.23 -21.21 33.08
CA GLU A 134 21.01 -20.86 34.28
C GLU A 134 20.96 -19.35 34.59
N LYS A 135 20.81 -19.00 35.88
CA LYS A 135 20.79 -17.62 36.39
C LYS A 135 22.17 -17.24 36.95
N LYS A 136 22.70 -16.04 36.66
CA LYS A 136 23.66 -15.37 37.57
C LYS A 136 23.37 -13.89 37.76
N HIS A 137 23.71 -13.43 38.96
CA HIS A 137 23.36 -12.16 39.57
C HIS A 137 24.66 -11.56 40.11
N VAL A 138 25.01 -10.32 39.76
CA VAL A 138 26.11 -9.59 40.39
C VAL A 138 25.71 -8.12 40.55
N THR A 139 25.94 -7.60 41.74
CA THR A 139 25.65 -6.24 42.20
C THR A 139 26.78 -5.26 41.88
N ASN A 140 26.50 -3.95 41.94
CA ASN A 140 27.15 -3.07 42.92
C ASN A 140 26.51 -1.66 42.95
N SER A 141 26.39 -1.12 44.16
CA SER A 141 26.22 0.31 44.49
C SER A 141 27.53 1.08 44.21
N GLU A 142 27.80 2.36 44.55
CA GLU A 142 27.25 3.48 45.35
C GLU A 142 28.00 4.74 44.80
N ALA A 143 27.67 6.02 44.98
CA ALA A 143 26.51 6.81 45.43
C ALA A 143 26.80 8.31 45.13
N GLY A 144 25.88 9.24 45.41
CA GLY A 144 26.19 10.69 45.36
C GLY A 144 25.00 11.60 45.01
N GLU A 145 24.52 12.37 45.98
CA GLU A 145 23.48 13.38 45.82
C GLU A 145 24.06 14.71 45.30
N GLU A 146 23.24 15.53 44.64
CA GLU A 146 23.07 16.96 44.99
C GLU A 146 21.83 17.54 44.31
N GLU A 147 21.15 18.44 45.02
CA GLU A 147 19.88 19.02 44.63
C GLU A 147 20.08 20.30 43.79
N SER A 148 19.28 20.52 42.74
CA SER A 148 19.15 21.86 42.15
C SER A 148 17.79 22.13 41.52
N LYS A 149 17.00 22.94 42.25
CA LYS A 149 15.72 23.49 41.79
C LYS A 149 15.93 24.43 40.59
N SER A 150 15.25 24.21 39.47
CA SER A 150 15.04 25.29 38.48
C SER A 150 13.74 25.21 37.66
N LYS A 151 12.83 26.12 38.03
CA LYS A 151 12.00 26.96 37.14
C LYS A 151 11.27 26.24 36.00
N LYS A 152 10.02 25.87 36.30
CA LYS A 152 8.92 25.57 35.37
C LYS A 152 8.78 26.65 34.28
N ARG A 153 9.52 26.51 33.17
CA ARG A 153 9.34 27.35 31.96
C ARG A 153 8.10 26.89 31.23
N ARG A 154 7.00 27.61 31.44
CA ARG A 154 5.80 27.58 30.58
C ARG A 154 6.27 27.92 29.16
N ARG A 155 6.38 26.92 28.28
CA ARG A 155 6.60 27.18 26.85
C ARG A 155 5.34 27.84 26.32
N GLU A 156 5.49 29.09 25.91
CA GLU A 156 4.45 29.86 25.25
C GLU A 156 4.11 29.18 23.92
N ALA A 157 2.82 28.93 23.68
CA ALA A 157 2.37 28.40 22.41
C ALA A 157 2.48 29.52 21.37
N THR A 158 3.56 29.48 20.58
CA THR A 158 3.71 30.32 19.40
C THR A 158 2.65 29.93 18.39
N LEU A 159 1.66 30.82 18.21
CA LEU A 159 0.63 30.70 17.17
C LEU A 159 1.30 30.81 15.79
N SER A 160 1.47 29.67 15.12
CA SER A 160 1.75 29.60 13.69
C SER A 160 0.47 29.14 12.98
N ASP A 161 -0.36 30.11 12.61
CA ASP A 161 -1.53 29.94 11.75
C ASP A 161 -1.11 29.60 10.31
N GLU A 162 -0.60 28.39 10.11
CA GLU A 162 -0.48 27.77 8.79
C GLU A 162 -1.65 26.80 8.62
N LYS A 163 -2.58 27.15 7.73
CA LYS A 163 -3.68 26.25 7.32
C LYS A 163 -3.10 25.08 6.53
N SER A 164 -2.66 24.06 7.26
CA SER A 164 -2.39 22.74 6.74
C SER A 164 -3.57 21.85 7.07
N GLY A 165 -4.47 21.62 6.11
CA GLY A 165 -5.51 20.61 6.24
C GLY A 165 -4.91 19.25 6.66
N PRO A 166 -5.62 18.42 7.43
CA PRO A 166 -5.05 17.19 7.99
C PRO A 166 -4.64 16.20 6.88
N THR A 167 -3.43 15.67 6.97
CA THR A 167 -2.85 14.68 6.06
C THR A 167 -2.61 13.34 6.76
N CYS A 168 -2.22 12.30 6.01
CA CYS A 168 -1.86 11.02 6.60
C CYS A 168 -0.44 11.03 7.19
N ASP A 169 -0.33 10.70 8.47
CA ASP A 169 0.94 10.61 9.21
C ASP A 169 1.61 9.23 9.13
N TRP A 170 1.00 8.26 8.43
CA TRP A 170 1.53 6.89 8.36
C TRP A 170 2.90 6.82 7.69
N ILE A 171 3.79 6.11 8.36
CA ILE A 171 5.13 5.73 7.92
C ILE A 171 5.24 4.22 8.13
N GLY A 172 5.82 3.51 7.17
CA GLY A 172 6.06 2.09 7.29
C GLY A 172 6.84 1.55 6.10
N ARG A 173 6.86 0.22 5.97
CA ARG A 173 7.57 -0.47 4.88
C ARG A 173 6.72 -0.56 3.61
N VAL A 174 7.35 -0.63 2.44
CA VAL A 174 6.68 -0.85 1.13
C VAL A 174 5.74 -2.06 1.17
N SER A 175 6.17 -3.15 1.80
CA SER A 175 5.33 -4.36 2.00
C SER A 175 4.02 -4.09 2.74
N GLY A 176 3.99 -3.14 3.68
CA GLY A 176 2.80 -2.73 4.44
C GLY A 176 1.93 -1.68 3.73
N LEU A 177 2.45 -0.99 2.72
CA LEU A 177 1.77 0.15 2.09
C LEU A 177 0.40 -0.24 1.48
N LYS A 178 0.30 -1.39 0.80
CA LYS A 178 -0.96 -1.83 0.19
C LYS A 178 -2.07 -2.04 1.24
N ALA A 179 -1.72 -2.66 2.36
CA ALA A 179 -2.65 -2.85 3.48
C ALA A 179 -3.02 -1.51 4.14
N HIS A 180 -2.07 -0.59 4.28
CA HIS A 180 -2.35 0.76 4.77
C HIS A 180 -3.32 1.51 3.84
N LEU A 181 -3.07 1.57 2.53
CA LEU A 181 -3.92 2.30 1.57
C LEU A 181 -5.36 1.76 1.52
N ALA A 182 -5.54 0.45 1.71
CA ALA A 182 -6.86 -0.17 1.80
C ALA A 182 -7.71 0.37 2.96
N GLU A 183 -7.10 0.85 4.05
CA GLU A 183 -7.78 1.40 5.23
C GLU A 183 -7.48 2.89 5.50
N CYS A 184 -6.65 3.53 4.67
CA CYS A 184 -6.15 4.88 4.90
C CYS A 184 -7.33 5.89 5.02
N PRO A 185 -7.48 6.60 6.16
CA PRO A 185 -8.59 7.53 6.39
C PRO A 185 -8.65 8.71 5.41
N PHE A 186 -7.52 9.01 4.77
CA PHE A 186 -7.30 10.12 3.85
C PHE A 186 -7.38 9.72 2.37
N GLU A 187 -7.46 8.42 2.07
CA GLU A 187 -7.65 7.93 0.71
C GLU A 187 -8.96 8.47 0.14
N ILE A 188 -8.91 9.05 -1.07
CA ILE A 188 -10.11 9.48 -1.79
C ILE A 188 -10.81 8.23 -2.35
N ILE A 189 -12.02 7.99 -1.88
CA ILE A 189 -12.88 6.89 -2.32
C ILE A 189 -14.24 7.41 -2.79
N ASN A 190 -14.92 6.62 -3.59
CA ASN A 190 -16.33 6.84 -3.95
C ASN A 190 -17.23 6.17 -2.91
N CYS A 191 -18.48 6.61 -2.79
CA CYS A 191 -19.48 5.90 -2.00
C CYS A 191 -19.75 4.52 -2.63
N PRO A 192 -19.72 3.40 -1.86
CA PRO A 192 -20.00 2.06 -2.40
C PRO A 192 -21.49 1.80 -2.65
N SER A 193 -22.38 2.74 -2.31
CA SER A 193 -23.82 2.61 -2.55
C SER A 193 -24.14 2.83 -4.04
N ILE A 194 -24.86 1.90 -4.65
CA ILE A 194 -25.20 1.94 -6.08
C ILE A 194 -26.02 3.20 -6.39
N ASN A 195 -25.62 3.92 -7.45
CA ASN A 195 -26.16 5.24 -7.84
C ASN A 195 -25.84 6.39 -6.86
N CYS A 196 -24.83 6.27 -5.99
CA CYS A 196 -24.32 7.40 -5.21
C CYS A 196 -23.01 7.94 -5.79
N GLU A 197 -23.05 9.18 -6.30
CA GLU A 197 -21.90 9.84 -6.94
C GLU A 197 -20.94 10.53 -5.94
N ARG A 198 -21.25 10.50 -4.63
CA ARG A 198 -20.45 11.20 -3.62
C ARG A 198 -19.08 10.56 -3.47
N SER A 199 -18.04 11.37 -3.63
CA SER A 199 -16.63 10.99 -3.47
C SER A 199 -15.93 11.89 -2.44
N GLY A 200 -14.86 11.39 -1.81
CA GLY A 200 -14.10 12.15 -0.81
C GLY A 200 -13.20 11.27 0.05
N MET A 201 -12.54 11.84 1.06
CA MET A 201 -11.70 11.08 2.00
C MET A 201 -12.53 9.97 2.68
N ARG A 202 -11.94 8.77 2.81
CA ARG A 202 -12.55 7.59 3.45
C ARG A 202 -13.31 7.89 4.74
N ARG A 203 -12.70 8.64 5.67
CA ARG A 203 -13.34 9.04 6.95
C ARG A 203 -14.65 9.82 6.79
N PHE A 204 -14.76 10.66 5.76
CA PHE A 204 -15.99 11.40 5.46
C PHE A 204 -17.00 10.52 4.71
N ILE A 205 -16.54 9.66 3.80
CA ILE A 205 -17.42 8.72 3.09
C ILE A 205 -18.01 7.66 4.04
N GLN A 206 -17.24 7.13 4.99
CA GLN A 206 -17.73 6.25 6.07
C GLN A 206 -18.81 6.93 6.93
N SER A 207 -18.68 8.23 7.17
CA SER A 207 -19.68 9.02 7.89
C SER A 207 -20.94 9.22 7.03
N HIS A 208 -20.77 9.52 5.73
CA HIS A 208 -21.86 9.65 4.77
C HIS A 208 -22.63 8.34 4.55
N GLN A 209 -21.98 7.18 4.50
CA GLN A 209 -22.63 5.87 4.25
C GLN A 209 -23.81 5.62 5.19
N LYS A 210 -23.70 6.04 6.47
CA LYS A 210 -24.76 5.93 7.49
C LYS A 210 -26.03 6.73 7.18
N ILE A 211 -25.89 7.83 6.43
CA ILE A 211 -26.98 8.75 6.05
C ILE A 211 -27.24 8.77 4.54
N CYS A 212 -26.57 7.89 3.78
CA CYS A 212 -26.69 7.86 2.32
C CYS A 212 -28.11 7.44 1.92
N PRO A 213 -28.82 8.18 1.04
CA PRO A 213 -30.14 7.78 0.54
C PRO A 213 -30.10 6.50 -0.32
N HIS A 214 -28.94 6.21 -0.90
CA HIS A 214 -28.72 5.08 -1.81
C HIS A 214 -28.26 3.80 -1.10
N ARG A 215 -28.02 3.84 0.23
CA ARG A 215 -27.65 2.64 0.98
C ARG A 215 -28.79 1.62 0.96
N GLN A 216 -28.44 0.34 1.02
CA GLN A 216 -29.41 -0.75 1.10
C GLN A 216 -29.63 -1.15 2.56
N GLU A 217 -30.89 -1.30 2.96
CA GLU A 217 -31.30 -1.82 4.27
C GLU A 217 -32.31 -2.96 4.08
N ALA A 218 -32.38 -3.88 5.04
CA ALA A 218 -33.36 -4.97 4.97
C ALA A 218 -34.77 -4.44 5.30
N CYS A 219 -35.73 -4.70 4.43
CA CYS A 219 -37.14 -4.40 4.67
C CYS A 219 -37.65 -5.23 5.86
N GLN A 220 -38.32 -4.57 6.82
CA GLN A 220 -38.82 -5.23 8.03
C GLN A 220 -40.01 -6.17 7.77
N HIS A 221 -40.67 -6.06 6.62
CA HIS A 221 -41.85 -6.83 6.26
C HIS A 221 -41.55 -8.10 5.45
N CYS A 222 -40.52 -8.07 4.58
CA CYS A 222 -40.17 -9.19 3.69
C CYS A 222 -38.71 -9.66 3.78
N GLY A 223 -37.83 -8.90 4.46
CA GLY A 223 -36.40 -9.20 4.58
C GLY A 223 -35.52 -8.82 3.37
N GLU A 224 -36.10 -8.35 2.26
CA GLU A 224 -35.35 -7.99 1.05
C GLU A 224 -34.47 -6.74 1.26
N LYS A 225 -33.32 -6.67 0.58
CA LYS A 225 -32.41 -5.51 0.64
C LYS A 225 -32.87 -4.40 -0.31
N VAL A 226 -33.52 -3.38 0.26
CA VAL A 226 -34.12 -2.27 -0.49
C VAL A 226 -33.28 -1.01 -0.31
N ILE A 227 -33.18 -0.19 -1.36
CA ILE A 227 -32.55 1.13 -1.27
C ILE A 227 -33.41 2.02 -0.37
N VAL A 228 -32.81 2.66 0.65
CA VAL A 228 -33.54 3.46 1.65
C VAL A 228 -34.42 4.54 1.00
N GLY A 229 -33.91 5.27 0.01
CA GLY A 229 -34.68 6.27 -0.76
C GLY A 229 -35.84 5.71 -1.60
N LYS A 230 -35.99 4.38 -1.69
CA LYS A 230 -37.11 3.67 -2.35
C LYS A 230 -37.93 2.80 -1.38
N MET A 231 -37.63 2.83 -0.08
CA MET A 231 -38.31 1.98 0.91
C MET A 231 -39.81 2.26 0.99
N ALA A 232 -40.23 3.53 0.87
CA ALA A 232 -41.64 3.92 0.88
C ALA A 232 -42.44 3.18 -0.21
N THR A 233 -41.98 3.24 -1.46
CA THR A 233 -42.63 2.57 -2.61
C THR A 233 -42.57 1.04 -2.60
N HIS A 234 -41.76 0.44 -1.71
CA HIS A 234 -41.62 -1.00 -1.59
C HIS A 234 -42.65 -1.60 -0.60
N VAL A 235 -43.07 -0.85 0.42
CA VAL A 235 -44.00 -1.32 1.47
C VAL A 235 -45.48 -0.99 1.18
N GLU A 236 -45.79 -0.54 -0.03
CA GLU A 236 -47.15 -0.13 -0.46
C GLU A 236 -48.03 -1.29 -0.98
N TRP A 237 -47.65 -2.55 -0.72
CA TRP A 237 -48.29 -3.77 -1.27
C TRP A 237 -48.44 -4.90 -0.24
#